data_AF-A0A662HI08-F1
#
_entry.id   AF-A0A662HI08-F1
#
_cell.length_a   1.000
_cell.length_b   1.000
_cell.length_c   1.000
_cell.angle_alpha   90.00
_cell.angle_beta   90.00
_cell.angle_gamma   90.00
#
_symmetry.space_group_name_H-M   'P 1'
#
loop_
_entity.id
_entity.type
_entity.pdbx_description
1 polymer ?
#
loop_
_entity_poly.entity_id
_entity_poly.type
_entity_poly.pdbx_seq_one_letter_code
_entity_poly.pdbx_strand_id
1 'polypeptide(L)' 'MQALMSELIFDAQEVGFCLAELECEKRSECPLVKKTKQLVSRIRELFKLQRQLSGTRRTSQLYA' A
#
# COMPACT_ATOMS: atom_id res chain seq x y z
N MET A 1 14.11 -6.21 2.91
CA MET A 1 13.35 -5.00 2.51
C MET A 1 12.33 -5.28 1.41
N GLN A 2 12.68 -5.99 0.32
CA GLN A 2 11.70 -6.33 -0.73
C GLN A 2 10.61 -7.31 -0.23
N ALA A 3 10.98 -8.34 0.55
CA ALA A 3 10.03 -9.26 1.19
C ALA A 3 9.05 -8.54 2.13
N LEU A 4 9.57 -7.71 3.05
CA LEU A 4 8.75 -6.88 3.95
C LEU A 4 7.76 -5.99 3.19
N MET A 5 8.17 -5.41 2.05
CA MET A 5 7.28 -4.58 1.23
C MET A 5 6.17 -5.39 0.54
N SER A 6 6.48 -6.63 0.14
CA SER A 6 5.48 -7.54 -0.40
C SER A 6 4.48 -7.97 0.66
N GLU A 7 4.94 -8.32 1.87
CA GLU A 7 4.08 -8.62 3.02
C GLU A 7 3.14 -7.44 3.33
N LEU A 8 3.67 -6.22 3.41
CA LEU A 8 2.88 -5.01 3.65
C LEU A 8 1.78 -4.75 2.61
N ILE A 9 1.98 -5.21 1.35
CA ILE A 9 0.95 -5.12 0.31
C ILE A 9 -0.16 -6.13 0.55
N PHE A 10 0.21 -7.37 0.90
CA PHE A 10 -0.77 -8.41 1.18
C PHE A 10 -1.62 -8.03 2.39
N ASP A 11 -0.99 -7.56 3.48
CA ASP A 11 -1.70 -7.08 4.67
C ASP A 11 -2.66 -5.92 4.32
N ALA A 12 -2.23 -4.99 3.47
CA ALA A 12 -3.07 -3.87 3.04
C ALA A 12 -4.26 -4.31 2.19
N GLN A 13 -4.08 -5.34 1.36
CA GLN A 13 -5.15 -5.94 0.55
C GLN A 13 -6.15 -6.66 1.44
N GLU A 14 -5.67 -7.46 2.39
CA GLU A 14 -6.52 -8.18 3.36
C GLU A 14 -7.38 -7.21 4.17
N VAL A 15 -6.77 -6.15 4.72
CA VAL A 15 -7.50 -5.08 5.39
C VAL A 15 -8.53 -4.41 4.45
N GLY A 16 -8.21 -4.26 3.18
CA GLY A 16 -9.13 -3.77 2.15
C GLY A 16 -10.33 -4.70 1.94
N PHE A 17 -10.13 -6.02 1.94
CA PHE A 17 -11.19 -7.02 1.85
C PHE A 17 -12.06 -7.06 3.11
N CYS A 18 -11.47 -7.09 4.30
CA CYS A 18 -12.23 -7.02 5.55
C CYS A 18 -13.09 -5.74 5.60
N LEU A 19 -12.54 -4.61 5.14
CA LEU A 19 -13.31 -3.38 5.02
C LEU A 19 -14.43 -3.48 3.98
N ALA A 20 -14.22 -4.23 2.90
CA ALA A 20 -15.22 -4.47 1.84
C ALA A 20 -16.45 -5.21 2.39
N GLU A 21 -16.22 -6.20 3.24
CA GLU A 21 -17.23 -7.07 3.86
C GLU A 21 -17.91 -6.47 5.10
N LEU A 22 -17.28 -5.48 5.73
CA LEU A 22 -17.87 -4.76 6.87
C LEU A 22 -19.19 -4.07 6.49
N GLU A 23 -20.28 -4.52 7.12
CA GLU A 23 -21.56 -3.84 7.09
C GLU A 23 -21.51 -2.59 7.97
N CYS A 24 -21.79 -1.44 7.37
CA CYS A 24 -21.79 -0.16 8.06
C CYS A 24 -22.93 0.71 7.52
N GLU A 25 -23.89 1.06 8.38
CA GLU A 25 -25.09 1.82 8.01
C GLU A 25 -24.78 3.14 7.29
N LYS A 26 -23.68 3.81 7.67
CA LYS A 26 -23.21 5.05 7.04
C LYS A 26 -21.76 4.94 6.59
N ARG A 27 -21.50 3.99 5.69
CA ARG A 27 -20.15 3.69 5.17
C ARG A 27 -19.39 4.91 4.63
N SER A 28 -20.09 5.88 4.05
CA SER A 28 -19.54 7.16 3.57
C SER A 28 -19.05 8.09 4.69
N GLU A 29 -19.65 7.99 5.87
CA GLU A 29 -19.33 8.80 7.05
C GLU A 29 -18.43 8.06 8.05
N CYS A 30 -18.38 6.72 7.95
CA CYS A 30 -17.62 5.85 8.84
C CYS A 30 -16.13 6.24 8.91
N PRO A 31 -15.64 6.69 10.09
CA PRO A 31 -14.24 7.07 10.28
C PRO A 31 -13.26 5.94 9.99
N LEU A 32 -13.62 4.70 10.32
CA LEU A 32 -12.81 3.52 10.05
C LEU A 32 -12.62 3.32 8.54
N VAL A 33 -13.71 3.40 7.75
CA VAL A 33 -13.65 3.30 6.29
C VAL A 33 -12.75 4.37 5.69
N LYS A 34 -12.86 5.63 6.17
CA LYS A 34 -12.01 6.73 5.71
C LYS A 34 -10.53 6.49 6.01
N LYS A 35 -10.21 6.11 7.25
CA LYS A 35 -8.83 5.85 7.69
C LYS A 35 -8.23 4.66 6.95
N THR A 36 -8.98 3.59 6.74
CA THR A 36 -8.51 2.40 6.02
C THR A 36 -8.25 2.70 4.54
N LYS A 37 -9.15 3.45 3.87
CA LYS A 37 -8.91 3.91 2.49
C LYS A 37 -7.64 4.75 2.38
N GLN A 38 -7.40 5.66 3.35
CA GLN A 38 -6.17 6.45 3.40
C GLN A 38 -4.93 5.58 3.58
N LEU A 39 -4.96 4.60 4.50
CA LEU A 39 -3.87 3.67 4.73
C LEU A 39 -3.48 2.91 3.45
N VAL A 40 -4.47 2.30 2.78
CA VAL A 40 -4.25 1.58 1.51
C VAL A 40 -3.65 2.49 0.44
N SER A 41 -4.10 3.75 0.35
CA SER A 41 -3.53 4.72 -0.59
C SER A 41 -2.05 5.03 -0.30
N ARG A 42 -1.69 5.23 0.97
CA ARG A 42 -0.31 5.53 1.38
C ARG A 42 0.62 4.35 1.16
N ILE A 43 0.16 3.12 1.39
CA ILE A 43 0.95 1.91 1.12
C ILE A 43 1.25 1.77 -0.38
N ARG A 44 0.28 2.09 -1.25
CA ARG A 44 0.49 2.11 -2.70
C ARG A 44 1.53 3.15 -3.12
N GLU A 45 1.54 4.34 -2.51
CA GLU A 45 2.55 5.37 -2.76
C GLU A 45 3.95 4.93 -2.31
N LEU A 46 4.05 4.37 -1.10
CA LEU A 46 5.31 3.84 -0.56
C LEU A 46 5.92 2.79 -1.51
N PHE A 47 5.08 1.93 -2.08
CA PHE A 47 5.54 0.95 -3.05
C PHE A 47 6.02 1.56 -4.37
N LYS A 48 5.32 2.59 -4.88
CA LYS A 48 5.80 3.32 -6.08
C LYS A 48 7.19 3.93 -5.83
N LEU A 49 7.39 4.56 -4.68
CA LEU A 49 8.69 5.12 -4.28
C LEU A 49 9.76 4.04 -4.16
N GLN A 50 9.43 2.89 -3.55
CA GLN A 50 10.36 1.76 -3.45
C GLN A 50 10.78 1.23 -4.83
N ARG A 51 9.84 1.12 -5.79
CA ARG A 51 10.16 0.71 -7.16
C ARG A 51 11.07 1.71 -7.86
N GLN A 52 10.81 3.01 -7.70
CA GLN A 52 11.66 4.07 -8.26
C GLN A 52 13.08 3.99 -7.69
N LEU A 53 13.23 3.91 -6.37
CA LEU A 53 14.54 3.78 -5.70
C LEU A 53 15.30 2.52 -6.10
N SER A 54 14.59 1.41 -6.31
CA SER A 54 15.19 0.15 -6.78
C SER A 54 15.62 0.21 -8.25
N GLY A 55 14.87 0.95 -9.08
CA GLY A 55 15.21 1.20 -10.48
C GLY A 55 16.45 2.08 -10.64
N THR A 56 16.58 3.14 -9.83
CA THR A 56 17.73 4.06 -9.87
C THR A 56 19.06 3.39 -9.49
N ARG A 57 19.03 2.33 -8.65
CA ARG A 57 20.25 1.56 -8.32
C ARG A 57 20.80 0.74 -9.48
N ARG A 58 19.98 0.33 -10.45
CA ARG A 58 20.43 -0.47 -11.61
C ARG A 58 21.14 0.38 -12.66
N THR A 59 20.76 1.64 -12.82
CA THR A 59 21.39 2.53 -13.81
C THR A 59 22.79 2.98 -13.40
N SER A 60 23.08 3.13 -12.10
CA SER A 60 24.43 3.52 -11.63
C SER A 60 25.51 2.43 -11.78
N GLN A 61 25.13 1.16 -11.98
CA GLN A 61 26.09 0.06 -12.21
C GLN A 61 26.40 -0.20 -13.70
N LEU A 62 25.64 0.39 -14.63
CA LEU A 62 25.85 0.23 -16.07
C LEU A 62 26.79 1.29 -16.68
N TYR A 63 27.23 2.26 -15.88
CA TYR A 63 28.16 3.32 -16.29
C TYR A 63 29.41 3.39 -15.40
N ALA A 64 29.76 2.29 -14.72
CA ALA A 64 30.97 2.15 -13.92
C ALA A 64 31.88 1.07 -14.51
#